data_AF-X0V466-F1
#
_entry.id   AF-X0V466-F1
#
_cell.length_a   1.000
_cell.length_b   1.000
_cell.length_c   1.000
_cell.angle_alpha   90.00
_cell.angle_beta   90.00
_cell.angle_gamma   90.00
#
_symmetry.space_group_name_H-M   'P 1'
#
loop_
_entity.id
_entity.type
_entity.pdbx_description
1 polymer ?
#
loop_
_entity_poly.entity_id
_entity_poly.type
_entity_poly.pdbx_seq_one_letter_code
_entity_poly.pdbx_strand_id
1 'polypeptide(L)'
;MNVKRKLFGIFICVLMLATIPLAAGMTVDESNDPETTGVGGTIVRGFVFNYRPSGFGHKFFAVRIHYVEITVASRTAGVVIMKQCTVGRETNSGFNWCGPAGLVGYMFGSVFSGGIDF
;
A
#
# COMPACT_ATOMS: atom_id res chain seq x y z
N MET A 1 42.50 -2.81 -18.99
CA MET A 1 41.48 -3.67 -18.34
C MET A 1 40.60 -2.78 -17.48
N ASN A 2 39.26 -2.72 -17.51
CA ASN A 2 38.22 -3.36 -18.29
C ASN A 2 36.95 -2.50 -18.05
N VAL A 3 36.83 -1.36 -18.73
CA VAL A 3 35.60 -0.52 -18.67
C VAL A 3 34.36 -1.36 -19.03
N LYS A 4 34.54 -2.32 -19.94
CA LYS A 4 33.55 -3.34 -20.32
C LYS A 4 33.05 -4.19 -19.14
N ARG A 5 33.90 -4.52 -18.15
CA ARG A 5 33.50 -5.31 -16.96
C ARG A 5 32.72 -4.49 -15.94
N LYS A 6 33.03 -3.20 -15.77
CA LYS A 6 32.27 -2.30 -14.87
C LYS A 6 30.85 -2.05 -15.39
N LEU A 7 30.69 -1.83 -16.70
CA LEU A 7 29.37 -1.66 -17.33
C LEU A 7 28.51 -2.93 -17.20
N PHE A 8 29.11 -4.10 -17.37
CA PHE A 8 28.39 -5.37 -17.22
C PHE A 8 27.86 -5.60 -15.80
N GLY A 9 28.64 -5.22 -14.78
CA GLY A 9 28.20 -5.29 -13.37
C GLY A 9 27.00 -4.38 -13.08
N ILE A 10 27.02 -3.14 -13.60
CA ILE A 10 25.90 -2.21 -13.46
C ILE A 10 24.65 -2.76 -14.16
N PHE A 11 24.82 -3.33 -15.36
CA PHE A 11 23.70 -3.91 -16.11
C PHE A 11 23.06 -5.08 -15.39
N ILE A 12 23.85 -5.98 -14.79
CA ILE A 12 23.34 -7.10 -14.00
C ILE A 12 22.58 -6.61 -12.76
N CYS A 13 23.11 -5.61 -12.03
CA CYS A 13 22.42 -5.06 -10.87
C CYS A 13 21.07 -4.42 -11.24
N VAL A 14 21.00 -3.70 -12.36
CA VAL A 14 19.75 -3.12 -12.86
C VAL A 14 18.79 -4.21 -13.34
N LEU A 15 19.28 -5.27 -13.97
CA LEU A 15 18.46 -6.40 -14.41
C LEU A 15 17.86 -7.17 -13.22
N MET A 16 18.64 -7.40 -12.15
CA MET A 16 18.16 -8.03 -10.92
C MET A 16 17.12 -7.17 -10.20
N LEU A 17 17.28 -5.84 -10.20
CA LEU A 17 16.27 -4.93 -9.65
C LEU A 17 14.95 -4.98 -10.45
N ALA A 18 15.01 -5.26 -11.75
CA ALA A 18 13.85 -5.37 -12.62
C ALA A 18 13.12 -6.73 -12.54
N THR A 19 13.75 -7.79 -12.00
CA THR A 19 13.10 -9.10 -11.84
C THR A 19 12.38 -9.29 -10.50
N ILE A 20 12.69 -8.47 -9.49
CA ILE A 20 12.00 -8.50 -8.18
C ILE A 20 10.48 -8.24 -8.30
N PRO A 21 9.98 -7.31 -9.13
CA PRO A 21 8.54 -7.05 -9.24
C PRO A 21 7.77 -8.16 -9.97
N LEU A 22 8.44 -8.96 -10.81
CA LEU A 22 7.77 -9.98 -11.63
C LEU A 22 7.47 -11.27 -10.86
N ALA A 23 8.30 -11.63 -9.88
CA ALA A 23 8.04 -12.79 -9.00
C ALA A 23 6.94 -12.53 -7.95
N ALA A 24 6.62 -11.27 -7.67
CA ALA A 24 5.57 -10.87 -6.73
C ALA A 24 4.16 -10.78 -7.36
N GLY A 25 4.04 -10.98 -8.68
CA GLY A 25 2.78 -10.82 -9.43
C GLY A 25 2.12 -12.12 -9.90
N MET A 26 2.67 -13.30 -9.57
CA MET A 26 2.13 -14.60 -9.99
C MET A 26 1.65 -15.43 -8.80
N THR A 27 0.51 -15.05 -8.23
CA THR A 27 -0.41 -16.01 -7.63
C THR A 27 -1.81 -15.59 -8.00
N VAL A 28 -2.31 -16.16 -9.10
CA VAL A 28 -3.73 -16.21 -9.41
C VAL A 28 -4.34 -17.26 -8.48
N ASP A 29 -5.32 -16.85 -7.67
CA ASP A 29 -6.40 -17.76 -7.31
C ASP A 29 -7.69 -16.93 -7.20
N GLU A 30 -8.68 -17.32 -8.01
CA GLU A 30 -10.05 -16.87 -7.92
C GLU A 30 -10.64 -17.30 -6.57
N SER A 31 -11.16 -16.37 -5.79
CA SER A 31 -12.30 -16.68 -4.93
C SER A 31 -13.22 -15.47 -4.82
N ASN A 32 -14.48 -15.78 -5.05
CA ASN A 32 -15.63 -14.89 -5.05
C ASN A 32 -15.90 -14.29 -3.67
N ASP A 33 -16.58 -13.15 -3.72
CA ASP A 33 -17.30 -12.42 -2.67
C ASP A 33 -16.51 -11.56 -1.67
N PRO A 34 -16.86 -10.26 -1.55
CA PRO A 34 -16.32 -9.37 -0.54
C PRO A 34 -17.07 -9.60 0.78
N GLU A 35 -16.85 -10.74 1.43
CA GLU A 35 -17.08 -10.81 2.88
C GLU A 35 -16.00 -9.96 3.55
N THR A 36 -16.39 -8.73 3.89
CA THR A 36 -15.68 -7.85 4.81
C THR A 36 -15.63 -8.51 6.19
N THR A 37 -14.79 -9.54 6.31
CA THR A 37 -14.50 -10.21 7.55
C THR A 37 -13.80 -9.21 8.45
N GLY A 38 -14.48 -8.79 9.52
CA GLY A 38 -13.99 -7.82 10.52
C GLY A 38 -12.76 -8.25 11.32
N VAL A 39 -12.01 -9.24 10.83
CA VAL A 39 -10.80 -9.80 11.45
C VAL A 39 -9.65 -9.60 10.46
N GLY A 40 -9.10 -8.40 10.48
CA GLY A 40 -7.98 -8.01 9.62
C GLY A 40 -7.53 -6.58 9.84
N GLY A 41 -6.37 -6.24 9.32
CA GLY A 41 -5.82 -4.90 9.38
C GLY A 41 -5.15 -4.50 8.07
N THR A 42 -5.30 -3.24 7.70
CA THR A 42 -4.63 -2.66 6.55
C THR A 42 -3.53 -1.72 7.02
N ILE A 43 -2.31 -1.97 6.56
CA ILE A 43 -1.17 -1.09 6.77
C ILE A 43 -1.01 -0.21 5.52
N VAL A 44 -1.02 1.11 5.69
CA VAL A 44 -0.88 2.07 4.59
C VAL A 44 0.42 2.85 4.73
N ARG A 45 1.11 3.03 3.61
CA ARG A 45 2.29 3.89 3.48
C ARG A 45 2.24 4.68 2.18
N GLY A 46 2.29 6.00 2.25
CA GLY A 46 2.42 6.84 1.07
C GLY A 46 1.74 8.19 1.21
N PHE A 47 1.54 8.84 0.06
CA PHE A 47 0.97 10.18 -0.02
C PHE A 47 -0.53 10.11 -0.24
N VAL A 48 -1.26 10.84 0.59
CA VAL A 48 -2.71 10.97 0.55
C VAL A 48 -3.10 12.44 0.46
N PHE A 49 -4.29 12.70 -0.08
CA PHE A 49 -4.90 14.02 -0.15
C PHE A 49 -6.31 13.97 0.42
N ASN A 50 -6.82 15.10 0.89
CA ASN A 50 -8.18 15.23 1.43
C ASN A 50 -8.53 14.14 2.46
N TYR A 51 -7.64 13.91 3.42
CA TYR A 51 -7.87 12.96 4.51
C TYR A 51 -9.03 13.44 5.39
N ARG A 52 -10.06 12.61 5.51
CA ARG A 52 -11.27 12.87 6.28
C ARG A 52 -11.54 11.71 7.24
N PRO A 53 -11.25 11.89 8.54
CA PRO A 53 -11.63 10.90 9.53
C PRO A 53 -13.14 10.90 9.73
N SER A 54 -13.75 9.71 9.81
CA SER A 54 -15.15 9.50 10.16
C SER A 54 -15.26 8.42 11.23
N GLY A 55 -16.33 8.44 12.03
CA GLY A 55 -16.56 7.44 13.09
C GLY A 55 -16.64 6.00 12.57
N PHE A 56 -16.93 5.82 11.28
CA PHE A 56 -17.04 4.51 10.61
C PHE A 56 -15.81 4.13 9.77
N GLY A 57 -14.81 5.02 9.64
CA GLY A 57 -13.62 4.79 8.80
C GLY A 57 -13.00 6.07 8.30
N HIS A 58 -11.89 5.98 7.58
CA HIS A 58 -11.19 7.14 7.02
C HIS A 58 -11.28 7.14 5.51
N LYS A 59 -11.54 8.32 4.94
CA LYS A 59 -11.60 8.53 3.49
C LYS A 59 -10.48 9.45 3.06
N PHE A 60 -9.82 9.12 1.96
CA PHE A 60 -8.78 9.97 1.39
C PHE A 60 -8.60 9.67 -0.10
N PHE A 61 -7.95 10.59 -0.80
CA PHE A 61 -7.49 10.39 -2.16
C PHE A 61 -6.04 9.90 -2.13
N ALA A 62 -5.79 8.67 -2.58
CA ALA A 62 -4.45 8.11 -2.69
C ALA A 62 -3.75 8.69 -3.91
N VAL A 63 -2.72 9.52 -3.70
CA VAL A 63 -1.84 9.94 -4.81
C VAL A 63 -0.93 8.78 -5.19
N ARG A 64 -0.26 8.20 -4.20
CA ARG A 64 0.47 6.95 -4.32
C ARG A 64 0.64 6.34 -2.94
N ILE A 65 -0.08 5.25 -2.70
CA ILE A 65 0.01 4.49 -1.46
C ILE A 65 0.42 3.05 -1.76
N HIS A 66 1.26 2.51 -0.90
CA HIS A 66 1.50 1.10 -0.76
C HIS A 66 0.64 0.62 0.39
N TYR A 67 -0.10 -0.46 0.18
CA TYR A 67 -0.91 -1.06 1.22
C TYR A 67 -0.54 -2.53 1.41
N VAL A 68 -0.73 -2.99 2.64
CA VAL A 68 -0.70 -4.40 2.99
C VAL A 68 -1.98 -4.69 3.75
N GLU A 69 -2.86 -5.46 3.16
CA GLU A 69 -4.06 -5.97 3.80
C GLU A 69 -3.76 -7.34 4.39
N ILE A 70 -4.05 -7.49 5.68
CA ILE A 70 -3.83 -8.71 6.44
C ILE A 70 -5.20 -9.19 6.89
N THR A 71 -5.62 -10.35 6.42
CA THR A 71 -6.80 -11.07 6.93
C THR A 71 -6.32 -12.28 7.75
N VAL A 72 -7.25 -13.04 8.32
CA VAL A 72 -6.91 -14.29 9.04
C VAL A 72 -6.23 -15.31 8.12
N ALA A 73 -6.61 -15.35 6.85
CA ALA A 73 -6.19 -16.40 5.92
C ALA A 73 -5.12 -15.93 4.93
N SER A 74 -5.03 -14.63 4.64
CA SER A 74 -4.22 -14.11 3.55
C SER A 74 -3.56 -12.79 3.88
N ARG A 75 -2.47 -12.52 3.16
CA ARG A 75 -1.79 -11.23 3.17
C ARG A 75 -1.65 -10.74 1.73
N THR A 76 -2.30 -9.64 1.43
CA THR A 76 -2.28 -9.03 0.11
C THR A 76 -1.51 -7.72 0.18
N ALA A 77 -0.62 -7.49 -0.79
CA ALA A 77 0.12 -6.23 -0.89
C ALA A 77 -0.13 -5.61 -2.25
N GLY A 78 -0.26 -4.30 -2.29
CA GLY A 78 -0.55 -3.59 -3.53
C GLY A 78 -0.16 -2.13 -3.50
N VAL A 79 -0.34 -1.48 -4.64
CA VAL A 79 -0.13 -0.04 -4.80
C VAL A 79 -1.39 0.57 -5.39
N VAL A 80 -1.91 1.61 -4.75
CA VAL A 80 -3.01 2.41 -5.29
C VAL A 80 -2.47 3.78 -5.66
N ILE A 81 -2.83 4.24 -6.87
CA ILE A 81 -2.33 5.48 -7.47
C ILE A 81 -3.53 6.25 -7.99
N MET A 82 -3.60 7.54 -7.66
CA MET A 82 -4.63 8.49 -8.11
C MET A 82 -6.07 7.99 -7.98
N LYS A 83 -6.41 7.39 -6.83
CA LYS A 83 -7.74 6.81 -6.58
C LYS A 83 -8.29 7.17 -5.22
N GLN A 84 -9.62 7.29 -5.11
CA GLN A 84 -10.26 7.50 -3.82
C GLN A 84 -10.23 6.18 -3.04
N CYS A 85 -9.90 6.25 -1.76
CA CYS A 85 -9.79 5.09 -0.89
C CYS A 85 -10.60 5.31 0.38
N THR A 86 -11.17 4.22 0.88
CA THR A 86 -11.79 4.13 2.19
C THR A 86 -11.09 3.02 2.97
N VAL A 87 -10.66 3.33 4.19
CA VAL A 87 -10.13 2.34 5.14
C VAL A 87 -11.01 2.36 6.38
N GLY A 88 -11.00 1.28 7.16
CA GLY A 88 -11.76 1.23 8.40
C GLY A 88 -11.17 2.11 9.50
N ARG A 89 -11.52 1.83 10.76
CA ARG A 89 -11.14 2.67 11.89
C ARG A 89 -9.62 2.63 12.11
N GLU A 90 -9.05 3.75 12.54
CA GLU A 90 -7.60 3.81 12.84
C GLU A 90 -7.32 3.03 14.12
N THR A 91 -6.44 2.04 14.00
CA THR A 91 -5.98 1.20 15.12
C THR A 91 -4.69 1.79 15.74
N ASN A 92 -4.19 2.90 15.18
CA ASN A 92 -3.10 3.72 15.68
C ASN A 92 -1.81 2.95 16.00
N SER A 93 -1.30 2.25 15.01
CA SER A 93 0.09 1.83 14.95
C SER A 93 0.71 2.54 13.74
N GLY A 94 1.70 3.41 13.91
CA GLY A 94 2.36 4.13 12.81
C GLY A 94 2.33 5.67 12.90
N PHE A 95 2.88 6.33 11.89
CA PHE A 95 2.92 7.80 11.79
C PHE A 95 1.97 8.28 10.70
N ASN A 96 0.97 9.08 11.09
CA ASN A 96 0.03 9.70 10.18
C ASN A 96 0.18 11.22 10.29
N TRP A 97 0.83 11.84 9.30
CA TRP A 97 0.87 13.29 9.21
C TRP A 97 -0.17 13.76 8.22
N CYS A 98 -1.13 14.54 8.70
CA CYS A 98 -2.05 15.27 7.87
C CYS A 98 -1.74 16.76 8.01
N GLY A 99 -1.40 17.39 6.89
CA GLY A 99 -1.23 18.83 6.77
C GLY A 99 -2.53 19.60 7.05
N PRO A 100 -2.49 20.94 6.98
CA PRO A 100 -3.62 21.78 7.36
C PRO A 100 -4.91 21.38 6.62
N ALA A 101 -5.99 21.23 7.37
CA ALA A 101 -7.31 20.79 6.91
C ALA A 101 -7.35 19.42 6.19
N GLY A 102 -6.32 18.57 6.37
CA GLY A 102 -6.25 17.25 5.73
C GLY A 102 -5.99 17.30 4.22
N LEU A 103 -5.61 18.45 3.66
CA LEU A 103 -5.43 18.63 2.22
C LEU A 103 -4.32 17.73 1.67
N VAL A 104 -3.19 17.66 2.36
CA VAL A 104 -2.04 16.82 2.01
C VAL A 104 -1.67 16.01 3.23
N GLY A 105 -1.45 14.71 3.07
CA GLY A 105 -1.01 13.85 4.14
C GLY A 105 0.05 12.86 3.69
N TYR A 106 0.85 12.40 4.64
CA TYR A 106 1.77 11.31 4.48
C TYR A 106 1.55 10.29 5.58
N MET A 107 1.25 9.07 5.18
CA MET A 107 1.10 7.93 6.07
C MET A 107 2.36 7.08 6.01
N PHE A 108 2.86 6.67 7.16
CA PHE A 108 3.98 5.76 7.28
C PHE A 108 3.63 4.64 8.27
N GLY A 109 3.28 3.49 7.70
CA GLY A 109 2.95 2.31 8.47
C GLY A 109 1.66 2.46 9.28
N SER A 110 0.78 3.38 8.90
CA SER A 110 -0.51 3.62 9.56
C SER A 110 -1.40 2.40 9.43
N VAL A 111 -1.83 1.85 10.57
CA VAL A 111 -2.67 0.65 10.62
C VAL A 111 -4.14 1.01 10.84
N PHE A 112 -4.99 0.45 10.00
CA PHE A 112 -6.44 0.56 10.03
C PHE A 112 -7.06 -0.81 10.22
N SER A 113 -8.21 -0.88 10.89
CA SER A 113 -8.98 -2.12 11.03
C SER A 113 -9.73 -2.43 9.75
N GLY A 114 -9.78 -3.70 9.34
CA GLY A 114 -10.46 -4.13 8.12
C GLY A 114 -9.65 -3.85 6.85
N GLY A 115 -10.30 -4.04 5.71
CA GLY A 115 -9.71 -3.89 4.38
C GLY A 115 -9.63 -2.46 3.86
N ILE A 116 -9.02 -2.31 2.69
CA ILE A 116 -9.02 -1.08 1.90
C ILE A 116 -9.99 -1.22 0.72
N ASP A 117 -10.89 -0.25 0.59
CA ASP A 117 -11.83 -0.16 -0.53
C ASP A 117 -11.42 1.01 -1.44
N PHE A 118 -11.55 0.83 -2.76
CA PHE A 118 -11.09 1.79 -3.77
C PHE A 118 -12.00 1.94 -4.98
#